data_AF-A0A928P9J2-F1
#
_entry.id   AF-A0A928P9J2-F1
#
_cell.length_a   1.000
_cell.length_b   1.000
_cell.length_c   1.000
_cell.angle_alpha   90.00
_cell.angle_beta   90.00
_cell.angle_gamma   90.00
#
_symmetry.space_group_name_H-M   'P 1'
#
loop_
_entity.id
_entity.type
_entity.pdbx_description
1 polymer ?
#
loop_
_entity_poly.entity_id
_entity_poly.type
_entity_poly.pdbx_seq_one_letter_code
_entity_poly.pdbx_strand_id
1 'polypeptide(L)' 'MKKQPEFTVHMSEELLRQLLCLCEAEHRSLNNQILLLARNSVQYFERSKGRFSKEQLAKIDITPYLMSEQE' A
#
# COMPACT_ATOMS: atom_id res chain seq x y z
N MET A 1 14.97 14.15 -7.45
CA MET A 1 13.68 13.69 -6.86
C MET A 1 14.00 12.57 -5.85
N LYS A 2 13.36 12.56 -4.68
CA LYS A 2 13.57 11.46 -3.70
C LYS A 2 12.94 10.19 -4.28
N LYS A 3 13.67 9.08 -4.28
CA LYS A 3 13.14 7.76 -4.66
C LYS A 3 12.00 7.41 -3.69
N GLN A 4 10.81 7.14 -4.21
CA GLN A 4 9.69 6.67 -3.41
C GLN A 4 9.70 5.14 -3.40
N PRO A 5 9.32 4.49 -2.28
CA PRO A 5 9.17 3.04 -2.27
C PRO A 5 8.04 2.59 -3.19
N GLU A 6 8.29 1.58 -4.02
CA GLU A 6 7.32 1.03 -4.96
C GLU A 6 7.30 -0.51 -4.91
N PHE A 7 6.15 -1.09 -5.24
CA PHE A 7 5.96 -2.55 -5.33
C PHE A 7 4.83 -2.87 -6.30
N THR A 8 4.89 -4.05 -6.91
CA THR A 8 3.86 -4.56 -7.82
C THR A 8 2.88 -5.46 -7.08
N VAL A 9 1.58 -5.32 -7.39
CA VAL A 9 0.52 -6.18 -6.86
C VAL A 9 -0.03 -7.07 -7.97
N HIS A 10 -0.01 -8.38 -7.75
CA HIS A 10 -0.67 -9.35 -8.62
C HIS A 10 -2.03 -9.72 -8.04
N MET A 11 -3.07 -9.64 -8.86
CA MET A 11 -4.44 -9.98 -8.47
C MET A 11 -5.22 -10.57 -9.65
N SER A 12 -6.32 -11.27 -9.36
CA SER A 12 -7.24 -11.76 -10.38
C SER A 12 -7.88 -10.61 -11.15
N GLU A 13 -8.21 -10.86 -12.42
CA GLU A 13 -8.92 -9.89 -13.26
C GLU A 13 -10.27 -9.46 -12.67
N GLU A 14 -11.03 -10.39 -12.08
CA GLU A 14 -12.33 -10.08 -11.47
C GLU A 14 -12.19 -9.05 -10.33
N LEU A 15 -11.23 -9.27 -9.42
CA LEU A 15 -10.96 -8.34 -8.33
C LEU A 15 -10.54 -6.96 -8.84
N LEU A 16 -9.71 -6.89 -9.89
CA LEU A 16 -9.31 -5.61 -10.48
C LEU A 16 -10.53 -4.85 -11.02
N ARG A 17 -11.44 -5.54 -11.73
CA ARG A 17 -12.68 -4.92 -12.23
C ARG A 17 -13.54 -4.38 -11.09
N GLN A 18 -13.74 -5.17 -10.03
CA GLN A 18 -14.49 -4.73 -8.86
C GLN A 18 -13.86 -3.50 -8.18
N LEU A 19 -12.53 -3.48 -8.04
CA LEU A 19 -11.80 -2.34 -7.50
C LEU A 19 -11.94 -1.09 -8.36
N LEU A 20 -11.89 -1.22 -9.69
CA LEU A 20 -12.06 -0.09 -10.60
C LEU A 20 -13.48 0.48 -10.54
N CYS A 21 -14.52 -0.37 -10.45
CA CYS A 21 -15.89 0.10 -10.22
C CYS A 21 -16.03 0.87 -8.90
N LEU A 22 -15.41 0.36 -7.82
CA LEU A 22 -15.38 1.06 -6.53
C LEU A 22 -14.65 2.42 -6.63
N CYS A 23 -13.52 2.45 -7.33
CA CYS A 23 -12.74 3.67 -7.56
C CYS A 23 -13.56 4.75 -8.28
N GLU A 24 -14.33 4.35 -9.30
CA GLU A 24 -15.21 5.25 -10.05
C GLU A 24 -16.32 5.81 -9.16
N ALA A 25 -17.03 4.94 -8.42
CA ALA A 25 -18.11 5.34 -7.52
C ALA A 25 -17.65 6.29 -6.41
N GLU A 26 -16.41 6.14 -5.95
CA GLU A 26 -15.84 6.88 -4.82
C GLU A 26 -14.94 8.06 -5.27
N HIS A 27 -14.83 8.29 -6.58
CA HIS A 27 -13.96 9.32 -7.18
C HIS A 27 -12.51 9.24 -6.72
N ARG A 28 -11.94 8.03 -6.65
CA ARG A 28 -10.55 7.77 -6.28
C ARG A 28 -9.78 7.10 -7.41
N SER A 29 -8.48 7.35 -7.51
CA SER A 29 -7.60 6.54 -8.35
C SER A 29 -7.35 5.18 -7.70
N LEU A 30 -6.99 4.18 -8.51
CA LEU A 30 -6.62 2.84 -8.01
C LEU A 30 -5.50 2.93 -6.96
N ASN A 31 -4.46 3.73 -7.22
CA ASN A 31 -3.34 3.91 -6.28
C ASN A 31 -3.82 4.49 -4.93
N ASN A 32 -4.71 5.48 -4.94
CA ASN A 32 -5.27 6.05 -3.71
C ASN A 32 -6.15 5.05 -2.96
N GLN A 33 -6.93 4.24 -3.69
CA GLN A 33 -7.74 3.18 -3.10
C GLN A 33 -6.87 2.10 -2.44
N ILE A 34 -5.80 1.64 -3.11
CA ILE A 34 -4.86 0.67 -2.54
C ILE A 34 -4.15 1.25 -1.31
N LEU A 35 -3.73 2.52 -1.36
CA LEU A 35 -3.10 3.19 -0.22
C LEU A 35 -4.06 3.33 0.97
N LEU A 36 -5.34 3.60 0.72
CA LEU A 36 -6.38 3.63 1.75
C LEU A 36 -6.55 2.25 2.40
N LEU A 37 -6.66 1.19 1.60
CA LEU A 37 -6.76 -0.19 2.09
C LEU A 37 -5.55 -0.57 2.95
N ALA A 38 -4.33 -0.24 2.50
CA ALA A 38 -3.10 -0.48 3.26
C ALA A 38 -3.09 0.24 4.61
N ARG A 39 -3.46 1.54 4.65
CA ARG A 39 -3.55 2.30 5.91
C ARG A 39 -4.60 1.71 6.85
N ASN A 40 -5.76 1.33 6.33
CA ASN A 40 -6.83 0.75 7.13
C ASN A 40 -6.38 -0.59 7.75
N SER A 41 -5.64 -1.40 7.00
CA SER A 41 -5.06 -2.66 7.50
C SER A 41 -4.10 -2.42 8.67
N VAL A 42 -3.15 -1.48 8.52
CA VAL A 42 -2.21 -1.10 9.60
C VAL A 42 -2.94 -0.58 10.82
N GLN A 43 -3.88 0.36 10.64
CA GLN A 43 -4.65 0.93 11.75
C GLN A 43 -5.48 -0.13 12.49
N TYR A 44 -6.08 -1.08 11.77
CA TYR A 44 -6.83 -2.17 12.38
C TYR A 44 -5.93 -3.06 13.24
N PHE A 45 -4.73 -3.41 12.74
CA PHE A 45 -3.75 -4.16 13.50
C PHE A 45 -3.32 -3.39 14.76
N GLU A 46 -2.98 -2.11 14.63
CA GLU A 46 -2.51 -1.31 15.77
C GLU A 46 -3.57 -1.16 16.87
N ARG A 47 -4.86 -1.08 16.50
CA ARG A 47 -5.97 -1.06 17.45
C ARG A 47 -6.17 -2.40 18.17
N SER A 48 -5.87 -3.52 17.53
CA SER A 48 -6.16 -4.86 18.05
C SER A 48 -4.96 -5.54 18.74
N LYS A 49 -3.72 -5.23 18.32
CA LYS A 49 -2.49 -5.89 18.79
C LYS A 49 -1.46 -4.93 19.38
N GLY A 50 -1.71 -3.62 19.32
CA GLY A 50 -0.79 -2.59 19.78
C GLY A 50 -0.01 -1.93 18.64
N ARG A 51 0.44 -0.70 18.88
CA ARG A 51 1.13 0.14 17.87
C ARG A 51 2.53 -0.36 17.57
N PHE A 52 2.98 -0.14 16.34
CA PHE A 52 4.39 -0.38 15.99
C PHE A 52 5.28 0.67 16.65
N SER A 53 6.29 0.22 17.40
CA SER A 53 7.31 1.10 17.96
C SER A 53 8.29 1.57 16.87
N LYS A 54 8.97 2.70 17.10
CA LYS A 54 9.97 3.21 16.15
C LYS A 54 11.12 2.21 15.97
N GLU A 55 11.49 1.53 17.05
CA GLU A 55 12.56 0.52 17.07
C GLU A 55 12.15 -0.73 16.28
N GLN A 56 10.87 -1.10 16.27
CA GLN A 56 10.37 -2.20 15.44
C GLN A 56 10.40 -1.82 13.96
N LEU A 57 9.92 -0.62 13.62
CA LEU A 57 9.91 -0.12 12.24
C LEU A 57 11.33 0.02 11.67
N ALA A 58 12.27 0.53 12.46
CA ALA A 58 13.67 0.74 12.02
C ALA A 58 14.44 -0.55 11.70
N LYS A 59 13.95 -1.71 12.17
CA LYS A 59 14.56 -3.02 11.86
C LYS A 59 14.16 -3.57 10.50
N ILE A 60 13.14 -3.00 9.86
CA ILE A 60 12.65 -3.45 8.57
C ILE A 60 13.48 -2.78 7.46
N ASP A 61 14.22 -3.58 6.71
CA ASP A 61 14.95 -3.11 5.53
C ASP A 61 13.97 -2.89 4.36
N ILE A 62 13.87 -1.64 3.91
CA ILE A 62 13.03 -1.24 2.77
C ILE A 62 13.83 -1.04 1.48
N THR A 63 15.15 -1.27 1.51
CA THR A 63 16.04 -1.07 0.35
C THR A 63 15.56 -1.77 -0.92
N PRO A 64 15.00 -3.00 -0.88
CA PRO A 64 14.47 -3.66 -2.07
C PRO A 64 13.34 -2.89 -2.76
N TYR A 65 12.61 -2.04 -2.01
CA TYR A 65 11.48 -1.26 -2.52
C TYR A 65 11.90 0.14 -2.99
N LEU A 66 13.14 0.56 -2.75
CA LEU A 66 13.66 1.87 -3.18
C LEU A 66 14.12 1.88 -4.66
N MET A 67 13.61 0.95 -5.47
CA MET A 67 13.93 0.81 -6.89
C MET A 67 13.27 1.96 -7.66
N SER A 68 14.10 2.76 -8.32
CA SER A 68 13.71 3.63 -9.41
C SER A 68 13.99 2.85 -10.68
N GLU A 69 12.98 2.27 -11.32
CA GLU A 69 13.17 1.76 -12.68
C GLU A 69 13.57 2.94 -13.57
N GLN A 70 14.87 3.03 -13.87
CA GLN A 70 15.38 3.70 -15.05
C GLN A 70 15.64 2.61 -16.07
N GLU A 71 14.66 2.34 -16.93
CA GLU A 71 14.87 1.81 -18.29
C GLU A 71 13.93 2.52 -19.24
#